data_AF-A0A8B8CS03-F1
#
_entry.id   AF-A0A8B8CS03-F1
#
_cell.length_a   1.000
_cell.length_b   1.000
_cell.length_c   1.000
_cell.angle_alpha   90.00
_cell.angle_beta   90.00
_cell.angle_gamma   90.00
#
_symmetry.space_group_name_H-M   'P 1'
#
loop_
_entity.id
_entity.type
_entity.pdbx_description
1 polymer ?
#
loop_
_entity_poly.entity_id
_entity_poly.type
_entity_poly.pdbx_seq_one_letter_code
_entity_poly.pdbx_strand_id
1 'polypeptide(L)'
;MATEDQREELEALRSIFENEFTDISKDPPCFMIKLPDIQLKGPVSLKFTLPVEYPDVSPGIEIPVRNQVLSTETHKQLVDILDEKCEEFLGMGMIFSLVDAAQQWINENVSPLSDSPSDKELDKEETNTNDLESKPVKLEEPKLTGGRWQYVIGLVGKPSAGKSTFFNAATTLDLAKTGAHPFTTIEPNIGKAFFSISCPCDSQTDRCNAANGHDFRGQRFLPVLLKDVAGLVPGAWEGKGRGKRFLNDLLDADVLIHIIDASGTTNEKGEETIDYDPANDIHWLKEELHQWIYQNIWSKWDNVVKRPQKLVDMFTGYHANKATIYAALHNAGVGESELSMIKTWDDVVLHQIVDCFLSIRFPILLVLNKVDKDTAADIVTRLSAEFGDIYTIPVSAEKECFLQRMQKEGYIQYERGSDHIGILDCPSLHLTNLEKVKADVIKRYGSTNVHNALCQAISLREPVYAFPVHCLDTLQSIGKSHVEKSQILRDCVMLKPGTNVEEFHKVLCHYPVNLLTGDFVRAETIHADGSKRPMKKDELISKSNNIIKIMTTKKSS
;
A
#
# COMPACT_ATOMS: atom_id res chain seq x y z
N MET A 1 35.92 21.62 7.80
CA MET A 1 35.88 20.14 7.67
C MET A 1 34.53 19.65 8.21
N ALA A 2 33.76 18.87 7.43
CA ALA A 2 32.44 18.39 7.85
C ALA A 2 32.49 17.53 9.13
N THR A 3 31.52 17.73 10.03
CA THR A 3 31.29 16.92 11.24
C THR A 3 30.86 15.49 10.86
N GLU A 4 30.88 14.55 11.82
CA GLU A 4 30.48 13.16 11.54
C GLU A 4 29.00 13.08 11.15
N ASP A 5 28.13 13.78 11.89
CA ASP A 5 26.68 13.87 11.60
C ASP A 5 26.40 14.41 10.18
N GLN A 6 27.16 15.43 9.75
CA GLN A 6 27.07 15.95 8.39
C GLN A 6 27.50 14.94 7.33
N ARG A 7 28.51 14.10 7.62
CA ARG A 7 28.98 13.10 6.66
C ARG A 7 27.98 11.97 6.50
N GLU A 8 27.41 11.49 7.60
CA GLU A 8 26.37 10.46 7.60
C GLU A 8 25.15 10.93 6.81
N GLU A 9 24.69 12.16 7.04
CA GLU A 9 23.57 12.72 6.27
C GLU A 9 23.93 12.93 4.80
N LEU A 10 25.12 13.45 4.48
CA LEU A 10 25.54 13.62 3.08
C LEU A 10 25.67 12.28 2.33
N GLU A 11 26.10 11.22 2.99
CA GLU A 11 26.16 9.88 2.38
C GLU A 11 24.75 9.32 2.13
N ALA A 12 23.84 9.49 3.08
CA ALA A 12 22.43 9.14 2.90
C ALA A 12 21.80 9.92 1.74
N LEU A 13 22.00 11.24 1.68
CA LEU A 13 21.45 12.09 0.62
C LEU A 13 21.99 11.73 -0.77
N ARG A 14 23.27 11.37 -0.90
CA ARG A 14 23.83 10.88 -2.18
C ARG A 14 23.19 9.58 -2.64
N SER A 15 22.86 8.70 -1.70
CA SER A 15 22.17 7.44 -1.99
C SER A 15 20.72 7.69 -2.40
N ILE A 16 20.05 8.65 -1.76
CA ILE A 16 18.65 8.98 -2.02
C ILE A 16 18.49 9.73 -3.36
N PHE A 17 19.38 10.68 -3.65
CA PHE A 17 19.29 11.60 -4.80
C PHE A 17 20.40 11.35 -5.82
N GLU A 18 20.71 10.09 -6.13
CA GLU A 18 21.91 9.69 -6.89
C GLU A 18 22.11 10.45 -8.22
N ASN A 19 21.03 10.75 -8.96
CA ASN A 19 21.11 11.46 -10.25
C ASN A 19 20.85 12.98 -10.13
N GLU A 20 20.36 13.42 -8.98
CA GLU A 20 19.87 14.77 -8.71
C GLU A 20 20.83 15.58 -7.83
N PHE A 21 21.75 14.90 -7.14
CA PHE A 21 22.70 15.47 -6.20
C PHE A 21 23.98 15.95 -6.89
N THR A 22 24.40 17.19 -6.61
CA THR A 22 25.62 17.80 -7.15
C THR A 22 26.43 18.47 -6.05
N ASP A 23 27.69 18.08 -5.87
CA ASP A 23 28.62 18.75 -4.96
C ASP A 23 29.09 20.11 -5.48
N ILE A 24 29.16 21.11 -4.61
CA ILE A 24 29.69 22.45 -4.92
C ILE A 24 30.97 22.73 -4.13
N SER A 25 30.93 22.60 -2.81
CA SER A 25 32.07 22.85 -1.92
C SER A 25 32.09 21.86 -0.77
N LYS A 26 33.30 21.55 -0.28
CA LYS A 26 33.51 20.68 0.88
C LYS A 26 33.70 21.46 2.20
N ASP A 27 33.93 22.77 2.14
CA ASP A 27 34.13 23.61 3.33
C ASP A 27 33.69 25.06 3.08
N PRO A 28 32.58 25.54 3.69
CA PRO A 28 31.55 24.70 4.34
C PRO A 28 30.91 23.73 3.33
N PRO A 29 30.35 22.59 3.77
CA PRO A 29 29.67 21.65 2.89
C PRO A 29 28.53 22.34 2.14
N CYS A 30 28.61 22.36 0.81
CA CYS A 30 27.65 22.99 -0.06
C CYS A 30 27.36 22.08 -1.25
N PHE A 31 26.08 21.85 -1.52
CA PHE A 31 25.61 20.95 -2.55
C PHE A 31 24.26 21.43 -3.10
N MET A 32 23.86 20.85 -4.22
CA MET A 32 22.61 21.11 -4.90
C MET A 32 21.83 19.82 -5.08
N ILE A 33 20.52 19.88 -4.87
CA ILE A 33 19.59 18.79 -5.18
C ILE A 33 18.59 19.31 -6.21
N LYS A 34 18.53 18.66 -7.36
CA LYS A 34 17.49 18.89 -8.36
C LYS A 34 16.21 18.21 -7.90
N LEU A 35 15.10 18.94 -7.83
CA LEU A 35 13.83 18.37 -7.37
C LEU A 35 13.33 17.31 -8.39
N PRO A 36 13.18 16.04 -7.98
CA PRO A 36 12.57 15.02 -8.84
C PRO A 36 11.06 15.24 -8.97
N ASP A 37 10.45 14.64 -10.00
CA ASP A 37 8.99 14.55 -10.18
C ASP A 37 8.14 15.82 -9.94
N ILE A 38 8.65 16.99 -10.35
CA ILE A 38 7.90 18.26 -10.35
C ILE A 38 7.14 18.47 -11.67
N GLN A 39 5.88 18.89 -11.60
CA GLN A 39 5.02 19.14 -12.77
C GLN A 39 5.27 20.52 -13.43
N LEU A 40 6.54 20.88 -13.64
CA LEU A 40 6.95 22.16 -14.24
C LEU A 40 7.67 21.98 -15.57
N LYS A 41 7.60 23.00 -16.43
CA LYS A 41 8.28 23.03 -17.74
C LYS A 41 9.82 23.06 -17.65
N GLY A 42 10.39 23.30 -16.46
CA GLY A 42 11.83 23.39 -16.27
C GLY A 42 12.28 22.82 -14.92
N PRO A 43 13.56 22.46 -14.81
CA PRO A 43 14.11 21.89 -13.59
C PRO A 43 14.22 22.97 -12.51
N VAL A 44 13.82 22.64 -11.28
CA VAL A 44 14.06 23.44 -10.08
C VAL A 44 15.11 22.73 -9.24
N SER A 45 16.06 23.49 -8.71
CA SER A 45 17.12 22.97 -7.83
C SER A 45 17.14 23.76 -6.53
N LEU A 46 17.42 23.07 -5.43
CA LEU A 46 17.68 23.67 -4.13
C LEU A 46 19.18 23.56 -3.85
N LYS A 47 19.80 24.66 -3.46
CA LYS A 47 21.19 24.70 -3.00
C LYS A 47 21.20 24.80 -1.49
N PHE A 48 21.94 23.91 -0.85
CA PHE A 48 22.10 23.86 0.59
C PHE A 48 23.54 24.19 0.99
N THR A 49 23.69 24.88 2.11
CA THR A 49 24.98 25.17 2.76
C THR A 49 24.88 24.80 4.24
N LEU A 50 25.62 23.78 4.68
CA LEU A 50 25.55 23.31 6.06
C LEU A 50 26.48 24.13 6.97
N PRO A 51 25.97 24.81 8.02
CA PRO A 51 26.81 25.45 9.04
C PRO A 51 27.53 24.39 9.89
N VAL A 52 28.60 24.77 10.59
CA VAL A 52 29.40 23.82 11.40
C VAL A 52 28.55 23.16 12.49
N GLU A 53 27.62 23.90 13.05
CA GLU A 53 26.71 23.48 14.13
C GLU A 53 25.44 22.77 13.62
N TYR A 54 25.38 22.42 12.33
CA TYR A 54 24.27 21.61 11.79
C TYR A 54 24.29 20.20 12.41
N PRO A 55 23.13 19.63 12.83
CA PRO A 55 21.75 20.08 12.57
C PRO A 55 21.12 21.02 13.61
N ASP A 56 21.86 21.48 14.62
CA ASP A 56 21.34 22.40 15.66
C ASP A 56 21.12 23.83 15.13
N VAL A 57 21.71 24.17 13.98
CA VAL A 57 21.51 25.41 13.25
C VAL A 57 21.00 25.09 11.84
N SER A 58 20.00 25.86 11.38
CA SER A 58 19.38 25.67 10.07
C SER A 58 20.39 25.79 8.92
N PRO A 59 20.24 24.98 7.86
CA PRO A 59 21.08 25.08 6.67
C PRO A 59 20.77 26.38 5.92
N GLY A 60 21.77 26.96 5.24
CA GLY A 60 21.53 28.03 4.28
C GLY A 60 20.87 27.46 3.02
N ILE A 61 19.65 27.91 2.69
CA ILE A 61 18.89 27.46 1.52
C ILE A 61 18.86 28.57 0.46
N GLU A 62 19.23 28.22 -0.77
CA GLU A 62 19.13 29.11 -1.92
C GLU A 62 18.42 28.39 -3.08
N ILE A 63 17.45 29.05 -3.71
CA ILE A 63 16.78 28.55 -4.92
C ILE A 63 17.33 29.34 -6.12
N PRO A 64 18.21 28.77 -6.96
CA PRO A 64 18.84 29.49 -8.07
C PRO A 64 17.79 29.95 -9.09
N VAL A 65 17.73 31.26 -9.36
CA VAL A 65 16.74 31.87 -10.28
C VAL A 65 17.07 31.62 -11.77
N ARG A 66 17.93 30.65 -12.07
CA ARG A 66 18.32 30.37 -13.47
C ARG A 66 17.15 29.69 -14.17
N ASN A 67 16.56 30.38 -15.15
CA ASN A 67 15.51 29.95 -16.11
C ASN A 67 14.05 30.37 -15.85
N GLN A 68 13.76 31.31 -14.93
CA GLN A 68 12.41 31.91 -14.74
C GLN A 68 11.25 30.89 -14.63
N VAL A 69 11.51 29.66 -14.16
CA VAL A 69 10.47 28.60 -14.08
C VAL A 69 9.44 28.91 -13.00
N LEU A 70 9.87 29.55 -11.92
CA LEU A 70 9.01 30.02 -10.82
C LEU A 70 8.81 31.53 -10.94
N SER A 71 7.58 31.99 -10.70
CA SER A 71 7.29 33.42 -10.56
C SER A 71 7.98 33.99 -9.31
N THR A 72 8.20 35.29 -9.25
CA THR A 72 8.80 35.95 -8.06
C THR A 72 7.97 35.74 -6.80
N GLU A 73 6.64 35.68 -6.94
CA GLU A 73 5.72 35.41 -5.82
C GLU A 73 5.82 33.95 -5.35
N THR A 74 5.82 33.00 -6.28
CA THR A 74 5.97 31.57 -6.00
C THR A 74 7.33 31.25 -5.38
N HIS A 75 8.39 31.91 -5.85
CA HIS A 75 9.73 31.80 -5.28
C HIS A 75 9.76 32.23 -3.82
N LYS A 76 9.14 33.39 -3.51
CA LYS A 76 9.05 33.89 -2.13
C LYS A 76 8.26 32.95 -1.22
N GLN A 77 7.09 32.49 -1.67
CA GLN A 77 6.26 31.55 -0.89
C GLN A 77 6.98 30.23 -0.60
N LEU A 78 7.73 29.70 -1.58
CA LEU A 78 8.51 28.48 -1.40
C LEU A 78 9.64 28.68 -0.38
N VAL A 79 10.31 29.84 -0.37
CA VAL A 79 11.31 30.17 0.64
C VAL A 79 10.67 30.28 2.02
N ASP A 80 9.54 30.98 2.16
CA ASP A 80 8.84 31.15 3.43
C ASP A 80 8.47 29.79 4.07
N ILE A 81 8.04 28.81 3.26
CA ILE A 81 7.69 27.45 3.72
C ILE A 81 8.93 26.65 4.11
N LEU A 82 10.02 26.79 3.37
CA LEU A 82 11.27 26.10 3.71
C LEU A 82 11.87 26.65 5.00
N ASP A 83 11.73 27.95 5.25
CA ASP A 83 12.15 28.58 6.50
C ASP A 83 11.28 28.09 7.69
N GLU A 84 9.95 28.03 7.53
CA GLU A 84 9.04 27.45 8.54
C GLU A 84 9.40 26.00 8.87
N LYS A 85 9.69 25.19 7.84
CA LYS A 85 10.09 23.79 8.01
C LYS A 85 11.45 23.64 8.67
N CYS A 86 12.40 24.55 8.45
CA CYS A 86 13.67 24.53 9.16
C CYS A 86 13.49 24.64 10.68
N GLU A 87 12.58 25.49 11.14
CA GLU A 87 12.30 25.64 12.58
C GLU A 87 11.70 24.36 13.20
N GLU A 88 10.88 23.62 12.43
CA GLU A 88 10.27 22.36 12.88
C GLU A 88 11.27 21.22 13.10
N PHE A 89 12.40 21.22 12.38
CA PHE A 89 13.35 20.09 12.34
C PHE A 89 14.72 20.38 12.98
N LEU A 90 14.88 21.49 13.71
CA LEU A 90 16.12 21.80 14.43
C LEU A 90 16.57 20.64 15.34
N GLY A 91 17.85 20.28 15.26
CA GLY A 91 18.45 19.17 16.01
C GLY A 91 18.32 17.80 15.35
N MET A 92 17.81 17.71 14.12
CA MET A 92 17.73 16.48 13.33
C MET A 92 18.18 16.73 11.88
N GLY A 93 18.62 15.67 11.18
CA GLY A 93 18.90 15.75 9.75
C GLY A 93 17.63 16.07 8.96
N MET A 94 17.60 17.22 8.28
CA MET A 94 16.37 17.82 7.76
C MET A 94 16.35 18.01 6.24
N ILE A 95 17.46 17.75 5.54
CA ILE A 95 17.59 18.09 4.12
C ILE A 95 16.60 17.28 3.26
N PHE A 96 16.38 16.01 3.57
CA PHE A 96 15.39 15.18 2.86
C PHE A 96 13.97 15.76 3.01
N SER A 97 13.57 16.08 4.25
CA SER A 97 12.26 16.65 4.55
C SER A 97 12.03 18.00 3.86
N LEU A 98 13.07 18.82 3.75
CA LEU A 98 13.02 20.09 3.04
C LEU A 98 12.84 19.90 1.52
N VAL A 99 13.53 18.91 0.94
CA VAL A 99 13.37 18.57 -0.49
C VAL A 99 11.97 18.04 -0.78
N ASP A 100 11.44 17.16 0.08
CA ASP A 100 10.10 16.59 -0.05
C ASP A 100 9.00 17.66 0.11
N ALA A 101 9.14 18.54 1.11
CA ALA A 101 8.22 19.66 1.32
C ALA A 101 8.20 20.62 0.12
N ALA A 102 9.36 20.94 -0.47
CA ALA A 102 9.42 21.77 -1.67
C ALA A 102 8.74 21.08 -2.87
N GLN A 103 8.96 19.79 -3.05
CA GLN A 103 8.39 19.01 -4.14
C GLN A 103 6.86 18.96 -4.05
N GLN A 104 6.34 18.64 -2.86
CA GLN A 104 4.91 18.60 -2.61
C GLN A 104 4.27 19.97 -2.85
N TRP A 105 4.85 21.02 -2.28
CA TRP A 105 4.29 22.36 -2.39
C TRP A 105 4.24 22.85 -3.85
N ILE A 106 5.30 22.61 -4.63
CA ILE A 106 5.34 22.97 -6.05
C ILE A 106 4.22 22.26 -6.82
N ASN A 107 4.05 20.96 -6.60
CA ASN A 107 3.05 20.16 -7.31
C ASN A 107 1.60 20.55 -6.95
N GLU A 108 1.38 21.07 -5.74
CA GLU A 108 0.06 21.51 -5.28
C GLU A 108 -0.28 22.94 -5.72
N ASN A 109 0.72 23.83 -5.79
CA ASN A 109 0.49 25.27 -5.90
C ASN A 109 0.90 25.88 -7.25
N VAL A 110 1.62 25.12 -8.10
CA VAL A 110 2.11 25.63 -9.39
C VAL A 110 1.49 24.85 -10.55
N SER A 111 0.59 25.50 -11.28
CA SER A 111 -0.04 24.93 -12.49
C SER A 111 0.92 24.96 -13.69
N PRO A 112 0.91 23.94 -14.58
CA PRO A 112 1.72 23.98 -15.79
C PRO A 112 1.21 25.07 -16.75
N LEU A 113 2.02 26.11 -16.98
CA LEU A 113 1.72 27.16 -17.95
C LEU A 113 1.49 26.57 -19.36
N SER A 114 0.26 26.66 -19.85
CA SER A 114 -0.12 26.37 -21.24
C SER A 114 0.61 27.30 -22.21
N ASP A 115 1.05 26.78 -23.36
CA ASP A 115 1.77 27.56 -24.38
C ASP A 115 0.91 28.60 -25.11
N SER A 116 1.59 29.70 -25.47
CA SER A 116 1.45 30.57 -26.66
C SER A 116 0.95 32.02 -26.43
N PRO A 117 1.20 32.95 -27.37
CA PRO A 117 2.41 33.78 -27.49
C PRO A 117 2.16 35.29 -27.32
N SER A 118 3.23 36.02 -26.99
CA SER A 118 3.53 37.46 -27.22
C SER A 118 2.42 38.53 -27.20
N ASP A 119 2.65 39.50 -26.31
CA ASP A 119 2.44 40.96 -26.47
C ASP A 119 1.04 41.57 -26.40
N LYS A 120 0.90 42.37 -25.31
CA LYS A 120 0.39 43.75 -25.20
C LYS A 120 -1.04 44.01 -24.69
N GLU A 121 -1.00 44.80 -23.60
CA GLU A 121 -1.81 45.99 -23.30
C GLU A 121 -3.17 45.83 -22.59
N LEU A 122 -3.13 46.25 -21.32
CA LEU A 122 -3.96 47.28 -20.68
C LEU A 122 -5.43 46.97 -20.32
N ASP A 123 -5.63 46.98 -19.00
CA ASP A 123 -6.63 47.75 -18.25
C ASP A 123 -8.14 47.47 -18.40
N LYS A 124 -8.71 47.14 -17.23
CA LYS A 124 -10.00 47.57 -16.62
C LYS A 124 -11.00 46.47 -16.27
N GLU A 125 -11.31 46.52 -14.97
CA GLU A 125 -12.57 46.13 -14.34
C GLU A 125 -13.78 46.48 -15.21
N GLU A 126 -14.74 45.58 -15.33
CA GLU A 126 -16.03 45.68 -14.62
C GLU A 126 -16.98 44.56 -15.05
N THR A 127 -17.73 44.12 -14.05
CA THR A 127 -19.00 43.39 -14.09
C THR A 127 -19.84 43.54 -15.36
N ASN A 128 -20.34 42.43 -15.91
CA ASN A 128 -21.78 42.25 -16.06
C ASN A 128 -22.19 40.81 -16.40
N THR A 129 -23.34 40.50 -15.83
CA THR A 129 -24.20 39.31 -15.89
C THR A 129 -24.76 38.98 -17.28
N ASN A 130 -25.12 37.69 -17.43
CA ASN A 130 -25.99 37.06 -18.46
C ASN A 130 -25.32 36.93 -19.85
N ASP A 131 -25.41 35.82 -20.58
CA ASP A 131 -26.51 34.88 -20.74
C ASP A 131 -26.01 33.48 -21.14
N LEU A 132 -26.91 32.52 -20.99
CA LEU A 132 -26.82 31.12 -21.36
C LEU A 132 -26.34 30.87 -22.79
N GLU A 133 -25.51 29.83 -22.97
CA GLU A 133 -25.84 28.72 -23.86
C GLU A 133 -24.92 27.52 -23.59
N SER A 134 -25.52 26.46 -23.07
CA SER A 134 -24.90 25.16 -22.79
C SER A 134 -24.55 24.43 -24.08
N LYS A 135 -23.27 24.17 -24.32
CA LYS A 135 -22.85 23.03 -25.15
C LYS A 135 -22.64 21.80 -24.24
N PRO A 136 -23.15 20.62 -24.61
CA PRO A 136 -22.98 19.43 -23.80
C PRO A 136 -21.48 19.09 -23.73
N VAL A 137 -20.94 19.11 -22.52
CA VAL A 137 -19.61 18.56 -22.23
C VAL A 137 -19.70 17.06 -22.52
N LYS A 138 -19.03 16.61 -23.58
CA LYS A 138 -18.73 15.18 -23.74
C LYS A 138 -17.81 14.81 -22.58
N LEU A 139 -18.37 14.16 -21.57
CA LEU A 139 -17.59 13.49 -20.54
C LEU A 139 -16.78 12.39 -21.23
N GLU A 140 -15.46 12.54 -21.24
CA GLU A 140 -14.56 11.46 -21.61
C GLU A 140 -14.81 10.28 -20.66
N GLU A 141 -14.91 9.07 -21.22
CA GLU A 141 -15.00 7.84 -20.43
C GLU A 141 -13.82 7.78 -19.43
N PRO A 142 -14.09 7.40 -18.17
CA PRO A 142 -13.06 7.42 -17.13
C PRO A 142 -11.89 6.51 -17.53
N LYS A 143 -10.70 7.10 -17.72
CA LYS A 143 -9.45 6.34 -17.84
C LYS A 143 -9.29 5.51 -16.57
N LEU A 144 -9.51 4.20 -16.67
CA LEU A 144 -9.14 3.23 -15.65
C LEU A 144 -7.63 3.38 -15.43
N THR A 145 -7.21 3.87 -14.27
CA THR A 145 -5.79 4.00 -13.93
C THR A 145 -5.24 2.63 -13.55
N GLY A 146 -4.88 1.83 -14.55
CA GLY A 146 -4.16 0.59 -14.31
C GLY A 146 -2.68 0.83 -13.96
N GLY A 147 -1.91 -0.24 -13.83
CA GLY A 147 -0.49 -0.20 -13.53
C GLY A 147 -0.08 -1.12 -12.39
N ARG A 148 1.17 -0.99 -11.95
CA ARG A 148 1.75 -1.80 -10.88
C ARG A 148 0.96 -1.58 -9.58
N TRP A 149 0.69 -2.67 -8.89
CA TRP A 149 0.11 -2.63 -7.55
C TRP A 149 1.16 -3.01 -6.51
N GLN A 150 1.54 -2.05 -5.68
CA GLN A 150 2.19 -2.33 -4.41
C GLN A 150 1.10 -2.60 -3.38
N TYR A 151 0.80 -3.87 -3.16
CA TYR A 151 -0.33 -4.27 -2.33
C TYR A 151 0.01 -4.11 -0.84
N VAL A 152 -0.85 -3.42 -0.10
CA VAL A 152 -0.67 -3.15 1.34
C VAL A 152 -1.79 -3.79 2.14
N ILE A 153 -1.43 -4.61 3.13
CA ILE A 153 -2.34 -5.20 4.12
C ILE A 153 -2.23 -4.38 5.40
N GLY A 154 -3.34 -3.81 5.87
CA GLY A 154 -3.41 -3.11 7.15
C GLY A 154 -3.80 -4.06 8.29
N LEU A 155 -2.99 -4.16 9.34
CA LEU A 155 -3.35 -4.84 10.57
C LEU A 155 -4.02 -3.87 11.52
N VAL A 156 -5.19 -4.27 12.02
CA VAL A 156 -5.98 -3.51 13.00
C VAL A 156 -6.43 -4.44 14.12
N GLY A 157 -6.78 -3.85 15.26
CA GLY A 157 -7.24 -4.57 16.43
C GLY A 157 -6.72 -3.94 17.71
N LYS A 158 -7.46 -4.16 18.79
CA LYS A 158 -7.18 -3.61 20.11
C LYS A 158 -5.78 -3.99 20.64
N PRO A 159 -5.27 -3.27 21.67
CA PRO A 159 -4.08 -3.70 22.38
C PRO A 159 -4.22 -5.15 22.89
N SER A 160 -3.10 -5.87 22.95
CA SER A 160 -3.04 -7.25 23.48
C SER A 160 -3.83 -8.34 22.71
N ALA A 161 -4.49 -8.02 21.59
CA ALA A 161 -5.11 -9.03 20.71
C ALA A 161 -4.08 -9.94 20.00
N GLY A 162 -2.79 -9.55 20.02
CA GLY A 162 -1.69 -10.29 19.39
C GLY A 162 -1.31 -9.77 18.00
N LYS A 163 -1.64 -8.52 17.69
CA LYS A 163 -1.35 -7.85 16.41
C LYS A 163 0.15 -7.85 16.06
N SER A 164 1.01 -7.38 16.97
CA SER A 164 2.46 -7.38 16.73
C SER A 164 3.05 -8.80 16.68
N THR A 165 2.45 -9.76 17.40
CA THR A 165 2.82 -11.18 17.27
C THR A 165 2.48 -11.72 15.88
N PHE A 166 1.30 -11.39 15.35
CA PHE A 166 0.90 -11.74 13.99
C PHE A 166 1.82 -11.08 12.96
N PHE A 167 2.12 -9.79 13.13
CA PHE A 167 3.07 -9.07 12.27
C PHE A 167 4.43 -9.77 12.22
N ASN A 168 5.00 -10.12 13.38
CA ASN A 168 6.27 -10.84 13.46
C ASN A 168 6.21 -12.25 12.84
N ALA A 169 5.09 -12.96 13.01
CA ALA A 169 4.88 -14.27 12.42
C ALA A 169 4.76 -14.21 10.89
N ALA A 170 4.08 -13.19 10.38
CA ALA A 170 3.83 -12.99 8.95
C ALA A 170 5.05 -12.45 8.18
N THR A 171 5.87 -11.64 8.84
CA THR A 171 7.04 -10.99 8.23
C THR A 171 8.27 -11.89 8.30
N THR A 172 9.23 -11.72 7.39
CA THR A 172 10.49 -12.46 7.44
C THR A 172 11.46 -11.79 8.42
N LEU A 173 11.86 -12.51 9.47
CA LEU A 173 12.72 -12.03 10.57
C LEU A 173 14.08 -11.45 10.12
N ASP A 174 14.55 -11.76 8.92
CA ASP A 174 15.84 -11.31 8.41
C ASP A 174 15.80 -9.89 7.81
N LEU A 175 14.61 -9.30 7.61
CA LEU A 175 14.43 -7.90 7.18
C LEU A 175 13.74 -7.03 8.24
N ALA A 176 13.23 -7.61 9.32
CA ALA A 176 12.54 -6.91 10.41
C ALA A 176 13.50 -6.37 11.49
N LYS A 177 14.69 -5.88 11.09
CA LYS A 177 15.64 -5.22 11.98
C LYS A 177 15.84 -3.76 11.58
N THR A 178 14.78 -2.98 11.78
CA THR A 178 14.92 -1.55 12.09
C THR A 178 13.74 -1.15 12.97
N GLY A 179 14.03 -0.91 14.26
CA GLY A 179 13.18 -0.11 15.15
C GLY A 179 12.02 -0.81 15.87
N ALA A 180 12.29 -1.75 16.78
CA ALA A 180 11.32 -2.12 17.83
C ALA A 180 11.93 -1.85 19.21
N HIS A 181 11.77 -0.63 19.70
CA HIS A 181 11.80 -0.37 21.15
C HIS A 181 10.36 -0.46 21.69
N PRO A 182 10.12 -1.17 22.80
CA PRO A 182 8.82 -1.21 23.44
C PRO A 182 8.55 0.15 24.07
N PHE A 183 7.30 0.62 23.94
CA PHE A 183 6.74 1.93 24.29
C PHE A 183 6.71 2.96 23.16
N THR A 184 5.47 3.14 22.65
CA THR A 184 4.95 4.23 21.80
C THR A 184 5.60 4.40 20.43
N THR A 185 5.19 3.60 19.44
CA THR A 185 5.44 3.93 18.03
C THR A 185 4.40 4.93 17.54
N ILE A 186 4.86 6.15 17.25
CA ILE A 186 4.07 7.25 16.64
C ILE A 186 3.94 7.05 15.11
N GLU A 187 4.63 6.05 14.56
CA GLU A 187 4.59 5.67 13.15
C GLU A 187 4.23 4.19 12.99
N PRO A 188 3.47 3.81 11.94
CA PRO A 188 3.06 2.44 11.71
C PRO A 188 4.26 1.57 11.32
N ASN A 189 4.37 0.35 11.88
CA ASN A 189 5.44 -0.58 11.50
C ASN A 189 5.11 -1.17 10.12
N ILE A 190 6.01 -1.03 9.15
CA ILE A 190 5.84 -1.61 7.81
C ILE A 190 6.83 -2.76 7.63
N GLY A 191 6.32 -3.93 7.25
CA GLY A 191 7.11 -5.13 7.02
C GLY A 191 6.78 -5.77 5.68
N LYS A 192 7.74 -6.53 5.13
CA LYS A 192 7.52 -7.34 3.93
C LYS A 192 7.00 -8.72 4.34
N ALA A 193 5.85 -9.11 3.79
CA ALA A 193 5.27 -10.43 3.94
C ALA A 193 5.16 -11.13 2.58
N PHE A 194 4.86 -12.43 2.60
CA PHE A 194 4.69 -13.22 1.39
C PHE A 194 3.39 -14.00 1.45
N PHE A 195 2.72 -14.12 0.32
CA PHE A 195 1.54 -14.97 0.15
C PHE A 195 1.74 -15.87 -1.07
N SER A 196 0.96 -16.94 -1.15
CA SER A 196 1.07 -17.94 -2.20
C SER A 196 0.02 -17.74 -3.29
N ILE A 197 0.43 -17.92 -4.55
CA ILE A 197 -0.47 -18.06 -5.71
C ILE A 197 -0.14 -19.33 -6.51
N SER A 198 -1.13 -19.89 -7.19
CA SER A 198 -0.90 -20.95 -8.18
C SER A 198 0.02 -20.46 -9.30
N CYS A 199 0.98 -21.29 -9.71
CA CYS A 199 1.86 -20.97 -10.82
C CYS A 199 1.20 -21.40 -12.14
N PRO A 200 1.36 -20.64 -13.24
CA PRO A 200 1.00 -21.14 -14.57
C PRO A 200 1.76 -22.43 -14.97
N CYS A 201 2.87 -22.70 -14.29
CA CYS A 201 3.70 -23.88 -14.47
C CYS A 201 3.24 -25.12 -13.68
N ASP A 202 2.19 -25.05 -12.85
CA ASP A 202 1.76 -26.16 -11.97
C ASP A 202 1.42 -27.45 -12.76
N SER A 203 1.04 -27.31 -14.04
CA SER A 203 0.74 -28.43 -14.94
C SER A 203 1.94 -28.95 -15.74
N GLN A 204 3.13 -28.35 -15.59
CA GLN A 204 4.31 -28.66 -16.39
C GLN A 204 5.32 -29.52 -15.60
N THR A 205 6.12 -30.31 -16.33
CA THR A 205 7.11 -31.23 -15.74
C THR A 205 8.30 -30.49 -15.11
N ASP A 206 8.71 -29.37 -15.68
CA ASP A 206 9.79 -28.54 -15.17
C ASP A 206 9.22 -27.38 -14.33
N ARG A 207 9.58 -27.34 -13.05
CA ARG A 207 9.17 -26.25 -12.15
C ARG A 207 9.83 -24.93 -12.55
N CYS A 208 9.08 -23.84 -12.46
CA CYS A 208 9.60 -22.50 -12.73
C CYS A 208 10.67 -22.05 -11.73
N ASN A 209 11.38 -20.98 -12.06
CA ASN A 209 12.39 -20.35 -11.22
C ASN A 209 11.85 -19.08 -10.55
N ALA A 210 10.71 -19.19 -9.86
CA ALA A 210 10.07 -18.06 -9.18
C ALA A 210 11.05 -17.26 -8.31
N ALA A 211 11.06 -15.93 -8.47
CA ALA A 211 12.04 -15.05 -7.82
C ALA A 211 12.08 -15.17 -6.28
N ASN A 212 10.94 -15.45 -5.64
CA ASN A 212 10.84 -15.60 -4.19
C ASN A 212 10.65 -17.06 -3.75
N GLY A 213 10.82 -18.02 -4.66
CA GLY A 213 10.61 -19.44 -4.40
C GLY A 213 9.14 -19.87 -4.34
N HIS A 214 8.91 -21.01 -3.70
CA HIS A 214 7.61 -21.66 -3.59
C HIS A 214 7.34 -22.08 -2.15
N ASP A 215 6.06 -22.19 -1.78
CA ASP A 215 5.63 -22.80 -0.54
C ASP A 215 5.70 -24.34 -0.59
N PHE A 216 5.34 -24.97 0.54
CA PHE A 216 5.35 -26.42 0.69
C PHE A 216 4.41 -27.16 -0.28
N ARG A 217 3.43 -26.46 -0.86
CA ARG A 217 2.48 -26.99 -1.87
C ARG A 217 2.99 -26.76 -3.29
N GLY A 218 4.15 -26.12 -3.46
CA GLY A 218 4.69 -25.73 -4.76
C GLY A 218 4.11 -24.43 -5.32
N GLN A 219 3.29 -23.71 -4.56
CA GLN A 219 2.72 -22.43 -4.99
C GLN A 219 3.75 -21.31 -4.90
N ARG A 220 3.70 -20.34 -5.82
CA ARG A 220 4.66 -19.24 -5.89
C ARG A 220 4.45 -18.22 -4.79
N PHE A 221 5.55 -17.78 -4.16
CA PHE A 221 5.52 -16.61 -3.27
C PHE A 221 5.54 -15.28 -4.03
N LEU A 222 4.64 -14.39 -3.65
CA LEU A 222 4.65 -12.98 -4.04
C LEU A 222 4.76 -12.06 -2.82
N PRO A 223 5.55 -10.98 -2.92
CA PRO A 223 5.76 -10.07 -1.81
C PRO A 223 4.61 -9.07 -1.69
N VAL A 224 4.21 -8.77 -0.47
CA VAL A 224 3.27 -7.69 -0.13
C VAL A 224 3.79 -6.87 1.04
N LEU A 225 3.27 -5.67 1.21
CA LEU A 225 3.53 -4.89 2.41
C LEU A 225 2.48 -5.22 3.48
N LEU A 226 2.95 -5.37 4.71
CA LEU A 226 2.14 -5.53 5.90
C LEU A 226 2.37 -4.30 6.77
N LYS A 227 1.32 -3.56 7.11
CA LYS A 227 1.36 -2.34 7.90
C LYS A 227 0.68 -2.60 9.24
N ASP A 228 1.42 -2.58 10.33
CA ASP A 228 0.88 -2.62 11.69
C ASP A 228 0.40 -1.22 12.09
N VAL A 229 -0.90 -0.99 11.97
CA VAL A 229 -1.50 0.28 12.39
C VAL A 229 -1.70 0.21 13.90
N ALA A 230 -0.75 0.82 14.62
CA ALA A 230 -0.84 0.96 16.07
C ALA A 230 -2.07 1.79 16.47
N GLY A 231 -2.60 1.57 17.67
CA GLY A 231 -3.28 2.63 18.41
C GLY A 231 -4.68 3.08 17.96
N LEU A 232 -5.49 2.24 17.29
CA LEU A 232 -6.92 2.54 17.18
C LEU A 232 -7.55 2.35 18.57
N VAL A 233 -8.05 3.43 19.16
CA VAL A 233 -8.71 3.48 20.47
C VAL A 233 -10.17 3.89 20.23
N PRO A 234 -11.13 3.39 21.03
CA PRO A 234 -12.51 3.85 20.95
C PRO A 234 -12.65 5.38 20.94
N GLY A 235 -13.44 5.88 20.00
CA GLY A 235 -13.66 7.30 19.72
C GLY A 235 -12.62 7.94 18.80
N ALA A 236 -11.87 7.17 18.00
CA ALA A 236 -10.84 7.72 17.11
C ALA A 236 -11.44 8.65 16.04
N TRP A 237 -12.67 8.38 15.60
CA TRP A 237 -13.41 9.22 14.65
C TRP A 237 -13.85 10.59 15.22
N GLU A 238 -14.04 10.72 16.53
CA GLU A 238 -14.49 11.98 17.18
C GLU A 238 -13.44 13.09 17.13
N GLY A 239 -12.22 12.80 16.65
CA GLY A 239 -11.12 13.76 16.59
C GLY A 239 -10.53 14.12 17.96
N LYS A 240 -10.91 13.42 19.04
CA LYS A 240 -10.27 13.54 20.35
C LYS A 240 -8.90 12.84 20.31
N GLY A 241 -7.83 13.62 20.24
CA GLY A 241 -6.45 13.11 20.29
C GLY A 241 -5.89 12.65 18.92
N ARG A 242 -4.97 11.68 18.93
CA ARG A 242 -4.25 11.21 17.73
C ARG A 242 -5.07 10.27 16.83
N GLY A 243 -6.33 9.98 17.17
CA GLY A 243 -7.22 9.00 16.51
C GLY A 243 -7.36 9.18 14.99
N LYS A 244 -7.54 10.43 14.53
CA LYS A 244 -7.69 10.74 13.10
C LYS A 244 -6.41 10.43 12.29
N ARG A 245 -5.22 10.55 12.90
CA ARG A 245 -3.94 10.20 12.24
C ARG A 245 -3.85 8.69 11.98
N PHE A 246 -4.35 7.86 12.90
CA PHE A 246 -4.38 6.40 12.73
C PHE A 246 -5.38 5.94 11.66
N LEU A 247 -6.54 6.59 11.56
CA LEU A 247 -7.49 6.30 10.48
C LEU A 247 -6.92 6.69 9.11
N ASN A 248 -6.16 7.79 9.05
CA ASN A 248 -5.42 8.14 7.84
C ASN A 248 -4.35 7.10 7.49
N ASP A 249 -3.71 6.44 8.47
CA ASP A 249 -2.76 5.36 8.18
C ASP A 249 -3.43 4.15 7.49
N LEU A 250 -4.74 3.97 7.64
CA LEU A 250 -5.49 2.93 6.93
C LEU A 250 -5.74 3.28 5.46
N LEU A 251 -5.60 4.54 5.04
CA LEU A 251 -5.87 4.98 3.66
C LEU A 251 -5.00 4.29 2.63
N ASP A 252 -3.80 3.87 3.00
CA ASP A 252 -2.89 3.18 2.06
C ASP A 252 -3.15 1.66 2.03
N ALA A 253 -3.95 1.12 2.95
CA ALA A 253 -4.26 -0.29 3.00
C ALA A 253 -5.28 -0.66 1.90
N ASP A 254 -4.99 -1.75 1.18
CA ASP A 254 -5.88 -2.31 0.16
C ASP A 254 -6.92 -3.26 0.77
N VAL A 255 -6.55 -3.93 1.85
CA VAL A 255 -7.38 -4.82 2.68
C VAL A 255 -6.98 -4.68 4.15
N LEU A 256 -7.93 -4.89 5.06
CA LEU A 256 -7.69 -4.92 6.49
C LEU A 256 -7.75 -6.35 7.04
N ILE A 257 -6.83 -6.67 7.93
CA ILE A 257 -6.89 -7.84 8.79
C ILE A 257 -7.18 -7.36 10.21
N HIS A 258 -8.34 -7.73 10.74
CA HIS A 258 -8.73 -7.43 12.11
C HIS A 258 -8.34 -8.58 13.03
N ILE A 259 -7.33 -8.35 13.86
CA ILE A 259 -6.86 -9.32 14.85
C ILE A 259 -7.75 -9.26 16.09
N ILE A 260 -8.49 -10.33 16.34
CA ILE A 260 -9.40 -10.52 17.48
C ILE A 260 -8.79 -11.49 18.47
N ASP A 261 -8.89 -11.21 19.76
CA ASP A 261 -8.54 -12.17 20.81
C ASP A 261 -9.67 -13.19 20.98
N ALA A 262 -9.55 -14.34 20.31
CA ALA A 262 -10.57 -15.38 20.37
C ALA A 262 -10.59 -16.13 21.71
N SER A 263 -9.63 -15.88 22.61
CA SER A 263 -9.62 -16.52 23.94
C SER A 263 -10.53 -15.81 24.95
N GLY A 264 -10.98 -14.59 24.67
CA GLY A 264 -11.81 -13.80 25.58
C GLY A 264 -11.08 -13.33 26.85
N THR A 265 -9.74 -13.41 26.88
CA THR A 265 -8.95 -13.09 28.08
C THR A 265 -8.47 -11.64 28.14
N THR A 266 -8.88 -10.79 27.20
CA THR A 266 -8.52 -9.36 27.20
C THR A 266 -9.74 -8.48 26.97
N ASN A 267 -9.85 -7.38 27.72
CA ASN A 267 -10.93 -6.39 27.57
C ASN A 267 -10.64 -5.43 26.41
N GLU A 268 -11.48 -4.42 26.20
CA GLU A 268 -11.36 -3.41 25.14
C GLU A 268 -10.06 -2.58 25.21
N LYS A 269 -9.47 -2.46 26.41
CA LYS A 269 -8.19 -1.76 26.63
C LYS A 269 -6.97 -2.68 26.47
N GLY A 270 -7.20 -3.97 26.27
CA GLY A 270 -6.14 -4.99 26.21
C GLY A 270 -5.62 -5.42 27.60
N GLU A 271 -6.35 -5.14 28.66
CA GLU A 271 -6.06 -5.60 30.02
C GLU A 271 -6.61 -7.02 30.20
N GLU A 272 -5.94 -7.83 31.04
CA GLU A 272 -6.40 -9.19 31.32
C GLU A 272 -7.78 -9.18 31.99
N THR A 273 -8.66 -10.05 31.50
CA THR A 273 -10.01 -10.23 32.03
C THR A 273 -10.47 -11.66 31.81
N ILE A 274 -11.65 -11.98 32.33
CA ILE A 274 -12.30 -13.28 32.18
C ILE A 274 -13.64 -13.03 31.47
N ASP A 275 -13.98 -13.92 30.54
CA ASP A 275 -15.27 -13.92 29.82
C ASP A 275 -15.61 -12.64 29.05
N TYR A 276 -14.60 -11.95 28.49
CA TYR A 276 -14.87 -10.86 27.56
C TYR A 276 -15.42 -11.40 26.24
N ASP A 277 -16.51 -10.82 25.74
CA ASP A 277 -17.07 -11.17 24.44
C ASP A 277 -16.32 -10.45 23.31
N PRO A 278 -15.55 -11.16 22.46
CA PRO A 278 -14.79 -10.52 21.39
C PRO A 278 -15.66 -10.00 20.23
N ALA A 279 -16.96 -10.29 20.20
CA ALA A 279 -17.89 -9.67 19.25
C ALA A 279 -17.90 -8.14 19.40
N ASN A 280 -17.70 -7.64 20.62
CA ASN A 280 -17.62 -6.20 20.90
C ASN A 280 -16.48 -5.53 20.12
N ASP A 281 -15.32 -6.21 19.98
CA ASP A 281 -14.19 -5.68 19.23
C ASP A 281 -14.53 -5.54 17.74
N ILE A 282 -15.24 -6.53 17.18
CA ILE A 282 -15.67 -6.55 15.77
C ILE A 282 -16.65 -5.39 15.50
N HIS A 283 -17.68 -5.25 16.35
CA HIS A 283 -18.65 -4.15 16.24
C HIS A 283 -17.98 -2.78 16.38
N TRP A 284 -17.07 -2.66 17.34
CA TRP A 284 -16.34 -1.42 17.58
C TRP A 284 -15.58 -0.95 16.34
N LEU A 285 -14.76 -1.80 15.72
CA LEU A 285 -14.00 -1.39 14.53
C LEU A 285 -14.92 -0.99 13.37
N LYS A 286 -16.02 -1.74 13.17
CA LYS A 286 -17.01 -1.44 12.12
C LYS A 286 -17.61 -0.05 12.33
N GLU A 287 -18.01 0.27 13.56
CA GLU A 287 -18.56 1.57 13.93
C GLU A 287 -17.53 2.70 13.74
N GLU A 288 -16.27 2.49 14.15
CA GLU A 288 -15.21 3.51 13.98
C GLU A 288 -15.00 3.89 12.51
N LEU A 289 -14.88 2.89 11.63
CA LEU A 289 -14.68 3.13 10.20
C LEU A 289 -15.92 3.79 9.58
N HIS A 290 -17.11 3.35 9.98
CA HIS A 290 -18.37 3.93 9.51
C HIS A 290 -18.48 5.41 9.88
N GLN A 291 -18.35 5.72 11.17
CA GLN A 291 -18.48 7.08 11.68
C GLN A 291 -17.40 8.00 11.13
N TRP A 292 -16.18 7.50 10.93
CA TRP A 292 -15.10 8.28 10.32
C TRP A 292 -15.49 8.83 8.94
N ILE A 293 -16.09 8.01 8.09
CA ILE A 293 -16.50 8.43 6.74
C ILE A 293 -17.81 9.22 6.80
N TYR A 294 -18.80 8.68 7.51
CA TYR A 294 -20.12 9.29 7.62
C TYR A 294 -20.03 10.72 8.16
N GLN A 295 -19.36 10.95 9.29
CA GLN A 295 -19.28 12.28 9.91
C GLN A 295 -18.49 13.27 9.06
N ASN A 296 -17.45 12.82 8.34
CA ASN A 296 -16.71 13.68 7.41
C ASN A 296 -17.61 14.17 6.27
N ILE A 297 -18.50 13.31 5.75
CA ILE A 297 -19.47 13.67 4.71
C ILE A 297 -20.61 14.51 5.28
N TRP A 298 -21.22 14.05 6.37
CA TRP A 298 -22.40 14.66 6.99
C TRP A 298 -22.13 16.09 7.45
N SER A 299 -20.97 16.36 8.05
CA SER A 299 -20.56 17.72 8.42
C SER A 299 -20.49 18.71 7.24
N LYS A 300 -20.43 18.21 6.01
CA LYS A 300 -20.38 19.00 4.76
C LYS A 300 -21.62 18.78 3.88
N TRP A 301 -22.69 18.17 4.43
CA TRP A 301 -23.86 17.72 3.67
C TRP A 301 -24.55 18.86 2.90
N ASP A 302 -24.71 20.04 3.49
CA ASP A 302 -25.30 21.20 2.80
C ASP A 302 -24.59 21.56 1.49
N ASN A 303 -23.27 21.38 1.44
CA ASN A 303 -22.49 21.62 0.24
C ASN A 303 -22.63 20.49 -0.78
N VAL A 304 -22.77 19.25 -0.31
CA VAL A 304 -23.04 18.08 -1.14
C VAL A 304 -24.42 18.20 -1.78
N VAL A 305 -25.44 18.62 -1.03
CA VAL A 305 -26.80 18.86 -1.52
C VAL A 305 -26.84 19.95 -2.60
N LYS A 306 -26.02 20.99 -2.46
CA LYS A 306 -25.88 22.06 -3.47
C LYS A 306 -25.12 21.60 -4.72
N ARG A 307 -24.17 20.67 -4.57
CA ARG A 307 -23.29 20.17 -5.64
C ARG A 307 -23.12 18.65 -5.47
N PRO A 308 -24.02 17.81 -6.01
CA PRO A 308 -24.02 16.36 -5.76
C PRO A 308 -22.72 15.66 -6.13
N GLN A 309 -22.01 16.15 -7.16
CA GLN A 309 -20.70 15.63 -7.56
C GLN A 309 -19.66 15.66 -6.43
N LYS A 310 -19.80 16.60 -5.48
CA LYS A 310 -18.92 16.71 -4.32
C LYS A 310 -18.94 15.46 -3.45
N LEU A 311 -20.05 14.70 -3.43
CA LEU A 311 -20.11 13.41 -2.73
C LEU A 311 -19.04 12.45 -3.28
N VAL A 312 -18.98 12.32 -4.61
CA VAL A 312 -18.00 11.48 -5.29
C VAL A 312 -16.59 11.98 -5.00
N ASP A 313 -16.37 13.30 -5.09
CA ASP A 313 -15.06 13.90 -4.82
C ASP A 313 -14.60 13.62 -3.38
N MET A 314 -15.51 13.64 -2.41
CA MET A 314 -15.19 13.32 -1.02
C MET A 314 -14.74 11.87 -0.82
N PHE A 315 -15.34 10.92 -1.54
CA PHE A 315 -14.89 9.52 -1.50
C PHE A 315 -13.51 9.33 -2.15
N THR A 316 -13.11 10.18 -3.12
CA THR A 316 -11.75 10.11 -3.68
C THR A 316 -10.66 10.41 -2.66
N GLY A 317 -10.97 11.20 -1.62
CA GLY A 317 -10.09 11.46 -0.47
C GLY A 317 -9.73 10.21 0.33
N TYR A 318 -10.40 9.08 0.07
CA TYR A 318 -10.09 7.78 0.67
C TYR A 318 -9.28 6.86 -0.28
N HIS A 319 -8.60 7.44 -1.27
CA HIS A 319 -7.87 6.73 -2.33
C HIS A 319 -8.73 5.75 -3.15
N ALA A 320 -10.04 6.02 -3.24
CA ALA A 320 -10.95 5.26 -4.08
C ALA A 320 -11.01 5.88 -5.49
N ASN A 321 -10.93 5.04 -6.52
CA ASN A 321 -11.17 5.48 -7.89
C ASN A 321 -12.67 5.62 -8.16
N LYS A 322 -13.03 6.31 -9.24
CA LYS A 322 -14.45 6.51 -9.61
C LYS A 322 -15.22 5.21 -9.76
N ALA A 323 -14.62 4.16 -10.34
CA ALA A 323 -15.30 2.87 -10.53
C ALA A 323 -15.70 2.24 -9.19
N THR A 324 -14.82 2.27 -8.19
CA THR A 324 -15.13 1.83 -6.82
C THR A 324 -16.27 2.63 -6.19
N ILE A 325 -16.26 3.95 -6.37
CA ILE A 325 -17.28 4.84 -5.79
C ILE A 325 -18.64 4.58 -6.43
N TYR A 326 -18.71 4.51 -7.77
CA TYR A 326 -19.96 4.22 -8.46
C TYR A 326 -20.47 2.81 -8.18
N ALA A 327 -19.58 1.82 -8.01
CA ALA A 327 -19.99 0.48 -7.56
C ALA A 327 -20.61 0.52 -6.16
N ALA A 328 -20.05 1.31 -5.24
CA ALA A 328 -20.62 1.49 -3.90
C ALA A 328 -22.01 2.17 -3.94
N LEU A 329 -22.15 3.23 -4.74
CA LEU A 329 -23.44 3.91 -4.95
C LEU A 329 -24.48 2.95 -5.54
N HIS A 330 -24.12 2.22 -6.58
CA HIS A 330 -24.99 1.24 -7.21
C HIS A 330 -25.43 0.14 -6.23
N ASN A 331 -24.51 -0.39 -5.42
CA ASN A 331 -24.83 -1.39 -4.40
C ASN A 331 -25.73 -0.85 -3.29
N ALA A 332 -25.68 0.46 -3.02
CA ALA A 332 -26.60 1.15 -2.12
C ALA A 332 -27.96 1.49 -2.78
N GLY A 333 -28.20 1.06 -4.03
CA GLY A 333 -29.43 1.34 -4.76
C GLY A 333 -29.49 2.76 -5.34
N VAL A 334 -28.35 3.44 -5.45
CA VAL A 334 -28.23 4.80 -5.96
C VAL A 334 -27.56 4.79 -7.33
N GLY A 335 -28.35 5.02 -8.39
CA GLY A 335 -27.81 5.23 -9.73
C GLY A 335 -27.25 6.63 -9.95
N GLU A 336 -26.61 6.85 -11.10
CA GLU A 336 -26.01 8.13 -11.46
C GLU A 336 -27.06 9.23 -11.65
N SER A 337 -28.25 8.86 -12.14
CA SER A 337 -29.40 9.75 -12.27
C SER A 337 -29.95 10.22 -10.92
N GLU A 338 -29.88 9.38 -9.90
CA GLU A 338 -30.43 9.60 -8.56
C GLU A 338 -29.58 10.58 -7.75
N LEU A 339 -28.30 10.77 -8.10
CA LEU A 339 -27.46 11.83 -7.52
C LEU A 339 -28.09 13.22 -7.69
N SER A 340 -28.86 13.45 -8.76
CA SER A 340 -29.59 14.71 -8.95
C SER A 340 -30.71 14.93 -7.92
N MET A 341 -31.20 13.84 -7.30
CA MET A 341 -32.25 13.84 -6.29
C MET A 341 -31.71 13.81 -4.86
N ILE A 342 -30.41 14.04 -4.64
CA ILE A 342 -29.78 13.99 -3.30
C ILE A 342 -30.48 14.84 -2.22
N LYS A 343 -31.20 15.90 -2.64
CA LYS A 343 -32.03 16.75 -1.77
C LYS A 343 -33.15 16.00 -1.05
N THR A 344 -33.59 14.86 -1.58
CA THR A 344 -34.68 14.05 -1.02
C THR A 344 -34.18 12.91 -0.16
N TRP A 345 -32.86 12.72 -0.05
CA TRP A 345 -32.29 11.64 0.74
C TRP A 345 -32.31 11.99 2.22
N ASP A 346 -32.56 10.98 3.05
CA ASP A 346 -32.36 11.03 4.49
C ASP A 346 -30.93 10.56 4.85
N ASP A 347 -30.62 10.57 6.15
CA ASP A 347 -29.36 10.06 6.68
C ASP A 347 -29.19 8.55 6.43
N VAL A 348 -30.29 7.79 6.41
CA VAL A 348 -30.30 6.34 6.16
C VAL A 348 -29.64 6.00 4.82
N VAL A 349 -29.97 6.73 3.76
CA VAL A 349 -29.33 6.53 2.44
C VAL A 349 -27.81 6.75 2.53
N LEU A 350 -27.36 7.78 3.24
CA LEU A 350 -25.92 8.02 3.38
C LEU A 350 -25.24 6.90 4.19
N HIS A 351 -25.87 6.41 5.27
CA HIS A 351 -25.38 5.25 6.01
C HIS A 351 -25.20 4.04 5.07
N GLN A 352 -26.19 3.72 4.24
CA GLN A 352 -26.11 2.61 3.28
C GLN A 352 -24.99 2.78 2.26
N ILE A 353 -24.79 4.00 1.74
CA ILE A 353 -23.69 4.31 0.82
C ILE A 353 -22.34 4.10 1.52
N VAL A 354 -22.19 4.55 2.76
CA VAL A 354 -20.95 4.38 3.53
C VAL A 354 -20.66 2.90 3.81
N ASP A 355 -21.67 2.11 4.19
CA ASP A 355 -21.54 0.66 4.37
C ASP A 355 -21.11 -0.04 3.09
N CYS A 356 -21.74 0.29 1.96
CA CYS A 356 -21.37 -0.25 0.64
C CYS A 356 -19.98 0.20 0.21
N PHE A 357 -19.59 1.44 0.54
CA PHE A 357 -18.26 1.95 0.25
C PHE A 357 -17.18 1.22 1.05
N LEU A 358 -17.39 1.05 2.36
CA LEU A 358 -16.46 0.33 3.23
C LEU A 358 -16.26 -1.13 2.80
N SER A 359 -17.34 -1.84 2.43
CA SER A 359 -17.25 -3.24 2.01
C SER A 359 -16.41 -3.45 0.74
N ILE A 360 -16.39 -2.46 -0.17
CA ILE A 360 -15.58 -2.51 -1.40
C ILE A 360 -14.17 -1.95 -1.17
N ARG A 361 -14.06 -0.83 -0.45
CA ARG A 361 -12.80 -0.09 -0.30
C ARG A 361 -11.89 -0.66 0.78
N PHE A 362 -12.46 -1.10 1.90
CA PHE A 362 -11.74 -1.64 3.05
C PHE A 362 -12.32 -3.01 3.43
N PRO A 363 -12.24 -4.01 2.54
CA PRO A 363 -12.66 -5.36 2.90
C PRO A 363 -11.87 -5.83 4.13
N ILE A 364 -12.55 -6.53 5.04
CA ILE A 364 -11.99 -6.93 6.33
C ILE A 364 -11.99 -8.45 6.44
N LEU A 365 -10.83 -9.02 6.75
CA LEU A 365 -10.70 -10.40 7.23
C LEU A 365 -10.68 -10.40 8.75
N LEU A 366 -11.51 -11.23 9.38
CA LEU A 366 -11.48 -11.44 10.83
C LEU A 366 -10.51 -12.56 11.17
N VAL A 367 -9.39 -12.22 11.81
CA VAL A 367 -8.42 -13.19 12.32
C VAL A 367 -8.74 -13.44 13.80
N LEU A 368 -9.25 -14.63 14.09
CA LEU A 368 -9.57 -15.08 15.43
C LEU A 368 -8.29 -15.68 16.04
N ASN A 369 -7.49 -14.84 16.70
CA ASN A 369 -6.17 -15.19 17.21
C ASN A 369 -6.23 -15.85 18.60
N LYS A 370 -5.10 -16.46 19.03
CA LYS A 370 -4.95 -17.18 20.30
C LYS A 370 -5.79 -18.46 20.40
N VAL A 371 -5.97 -19.16 19.29
CA VAL A 371 -6.74 -20.43 19.25
C VAL A 371 -6.06 -21.60 19.96
N ASP A 372 -4.83 -21.39 20.43
CA ASP A 372 -4.09 -22.28 21.33
C ASP A 372 -4.54 -22.19 22.80
N LYS A 373 -5.53 -21.35 23.13
CA LYS A 373 -6.17 -21.27 24.44
C LYS A 373 -7.43 -22.13 24.49
N ASP A 374 -7.69 -22.75 25.65
CA ASP A 374 -8.80 -23.70 25.82
C ASP A 374 -10.18 -23.09 25.55
N THR A 375 -10.40 -21.83 25.92
CA THR A 375 -11.67 -21.09 25.73
C THR A 375 -11.94 -20.71 24.28
N ALA A 376 -10.92 -20.74 23.40
CA ALA A 376 -11.04 -20.20 22.05
C ALA A 376 -11.95 -21.04 21.14
N ALA A 377 -12.02 -22.34 21.39
CA ALA A 377 -12.85 -23.30 20.67
C ALA A 377 -14.30 -22.83 20.41
N ASP A 378 -14.99 -22.51 21.51
CA ASP A 378 -16.41 -22.22 21.50
C ASP A 378 -16.66 -20.81 20.97
N ILE A 379 -15.77 -19.87 21.32
CA ILE A 379 -15.79 -18.49 20.83
C ILE A 379 -15.60 -18.45 19.31
N VAL A 380 -14.62 -19.19 18.76
CA VAL A 380 -14.39 -19.28 17.31
C VAL A 380 -15.62 -19.79 16.59
N THR A 381 -16.24 -20.85 17.12
CA THR A 381 -17.44 -21.45 16.54
C THR A 381 -18.61 -20.47 16.54
N ARG A 382 -18.84 -19.79 17.67
CA ARG A 382 -19.89 -18.77 17.82
C ARG A 382 -19.67 -17.59 16.87
N LEU A 383 -18.48 -16.97 16.89
CA LEU A 383 -18.19 -15.79 16.08
C LEU A 383 -18.24 -16.09 14.59
N SER A 384 -17.80 -17.27 14.16
CA SER A 384 -17.90 -17.68 12.75
C SER A 384 -19.34 -17.89 12.29
N ALA A 385 -20.26 -18.26 13.20
CA ALA A 385 -21.68 -18.37 12.90
C ALA A 385 -22.39 -17.00 12.93
N GLU A 386 -22.03 -16.16 13.90
CA GLU A 386 -22.60 -14.83 14.11
C GLU A 386 -22.23 -13.85 12.98
N PHE A 387 -20.97 -13.89 12.53
CA PHE A 387 -20.43 -13.06 11.44
C PHE A 387 -20.22 -13.86 10.15
N GLY A 388 -21.13 -14.77 9.82
CA GLY A 388 -21.00 -15.69 8.69
C GLY A 388 -20.96 -15.02 7.30
N ASP A 389 -21.28 -13.73 7.22
CA ASP A 389 -21.12 -12.88 6.04
C ASP A 389 -19.69 -12.33 5.86
N ILE A 390 -18.88 -12.36 6.93
CA ILE A 390 -17.50 -11.92 6.94
C ILE A 390 -16.59 -13.14 7.01
N TYR A 391 -15.52 -13.16 6.23
CA TYR A 391 -14.54 -14.24 6.32
C TYR A 391 -13.86 -14.22 7.69
N THR A 392 -13.91 -15.34 8.39
CA THR A 392 -13.19 -15.57 9.64
C THR A 392 -12.11 -16.62 9.45
N ILE A 393 -10.98 -16.47 10.13
CA ILE A 393 -9.92 -17.49 10.15
C ILE A 393 -9.33 -17.67 11.56
N PRO A 394 -9.37 -18.88 12.14
CA PRO A 394 -8.73 -19.18 13.41
C PRO A 394 -7.21 -19.24 13.26
N VAL A 395 -6.48 -18.50 14.08
CA VAL A 395 -5.02 -18.33 13.98
C VAL A 395 -4.35 -18.49 15.34
N SER A 396 -3.14 -19.07 15.34
CA SER A 396 -2.23 -18.95 16.48
C SER A 396 -0.90 -18.33 16.05
N ALA A 397 -0.82 -17.01 16.16
CA ALA A 397 0.37 -16.25 15.80
C ALA A 397 1.57 -16.58 16.72
N GLU A 398 1.31 -16.83 18.00
CA GLU A 398 2.37 -17.18 18.95
C GLU A 398 3.03 -18.51 18.58
N LYS A 399 2.23 -19.53 18.22
CA LYS A 399 2.78 -20.83 17.83
C LYS A 399 3.50 -20.77 16.49
N GLU A 400 3.06 -19.93 15.54
CA GLU A 400 3.82 -19.67 14.31
C GLU A 400 5.21 -19.07 14.61
N CYS A 401 5.28 -18.03 15.44
CA CYS A 401 6.56 -17.46 15.89
C CYS A 401 7.45 -18.49 16.59
N PHE A 402 6.87 -19.38 17.39
CA PHE A 402 7.59 -20.47 18.04
C PHE A 402 8.18 -21.46 17.00
N LEU A 403 7.38 -21.93 16.05
CA LEU A 403 7.83 -22.86 15.00
C LEU A 403 8.94 -22.25 14.14
N GLN A 404 8.80 -20.99 13.71
CA GLN A 404 9.82 -20.32 12.92
C GLN A 404 11.16 -20.17 13.67
N ARG A 405 11.10 -19.92 14.99
CA ARG A 405 12.31 -19.87 15.83
C ARG A 405 12.99 -21.24 15.92
N MET A 406 12.23 -22.29 16.18
CA MET A 406 12.75 -23.66 16.25
C MET A 406 13.35 -24.11 14.90
N GLN A 407 12.74 -23.68 13.79
CA GLN A 407 13.29 -23.93 12.45
C GLN A 407 14.63 -23.20 12.26
N LYS A 408 14.70 -21.91 12.64
CA LYS A 408 15.92 -21.10 12.54
C LYS A 408 17.08 -21.65 13.39
N GLU A 409 16.75 -22.23 14.54
CA GLU A 409 17.71 -22.91 15.43
C GLU A 409 18.10 -24.32 14.94
N GLY A 410 17.48 -24.82 13.87
CA GLY A 410 17.78 -26.13 13.29
C GLY A 410 17.17 -27.32 14.04
N TYR A 411 16.24 -27.08 14.97
CA TYR A 411 15.59 -28.13 15.75
C TYR A 411 14.47 -28.84 15.00
N ILE A 412 13.85 -28.17 14.03
CA ILE A 412 12.77 -28.72 13.22
C ILE A 412 12.94 -28.39 11.75
N GLN A 413 12.41 -29.26 10.90
CA GLN A 413 12.08 -28.96 9.52
C GLN A 413 10.61 -28.53 9.46
N TYR A 414 10.40 -27.25 9.13
CA TYR A 414 9.09 -26.63 9.04
C TYR A 414 9.07 -25.66 7.86
N GLU A 415 7.94 -25.58 7.18
CA GLU A 415 7.68 -24.58 6.15
C GLU A 415 6.42 -23.80 6.55
N ARG A 416 6.42 -22.48 6.35
CA ARG A 416 5.33 -21.61 6.79
C ARG A 416 3.99 -22.07 6.22
N GLY A 417 2.99 -22.19 7.09
CA GLY A 417 1.64 -22.63 6.72
C GLY A 417 1.49 -24.14 6.50
N SER A 418 2.56 -24.92 6.66
CA SER A 418 2.51 -26.38 6.60
C SER A 418 1.82 -26.97 7.83
N ASP A 419 1.14 -28.08 7.64
CA ASP A 419 0.62 -28.96 8.71
C ASP A 419 1.68 -29.95 9.22
N HIS A 420 2.82 -30.03 8.53
CA HIS A 420 3.89 -30.98 8.83
C HIS A 420 5.05 -30.30 9.56
N ILE A 421 5.44 -30.90 10.70
CA ILE A 421 6.60 -30.49 11.49
C ILE A 421 7.51 -31.71 11.69
N GLY A 422 8.60 -31.74 10.93
CA GLY A 422 9.66 -32.74 11.07
C GLY A 422 10.57 -32.39 12.23
N ILE A 423 10.74 -33.30 13.19
CA ILE A 423 11.61 -33.07 14.36
C ILE A 423 13.02 -33.55 14.02
N LEU A 424 14.03 -32.70 14.26
CA LEU A 424 15.45 -33.01 14.08
C LEU A 424 16.07 -33.25 15.48
N ASP A 425 17.14 -32.52 15.83
CA ASP A 425 17.83 -32.64 17.12
C ASP A 425 17.27 -31.66 18.17
N CYS A 426 16.02 -31.87 18.58
CA CYS A 426 15.29 -30.95 19.44
C CYS A 426 15.42 -31.30 20.94
N PRO A 427 15.80 -30.35 21.82
CA PRO A 427 15.86 -30.58 23.27
C PRO A 427 14.51 -31.01 23.87
N SER A 428 14.56 -31.83 24.93
CA SER A 428 13.37 -32.42 25.57
C SER A 428 12.35 -31.39 26.06
N LEU A 429 12.79 -30.22 26.54
CA LEU A 429 11.91 -29.12 26.96
C LEU A 429 11.05 -28.60 25.79
N HIS A 430 11.63 -28.52 24.59
CA HIS A 430 10.94 -28.03 23.40
C HIS A 430 10.03 -29.09 22.77
N LEU A 431 10.35 -30.38 22.92
CA LEU A 431 9.52 -31.49 22.43
C LEU A 431 8.11 -31.44 23.01
N THR A 432 7.97 -31.28 24.32
CA THR A 432 6.65 -31.18 24.98
C THR A 432 5.82 -30.03 24.41
N ASN A 433 6.45 -28.88 24.13
CA ASN A 433 5.77 -27.73 23.54
C ASN A 433 5.38 -27.98 22.08
N LEU A 434 6.25 -28.63 21.30
CA LEU A 434 5.95 -29.02 19.91
C LEU A 434 4.79 -30.02 19.83
N GLU A 435 4.72 -30.98 20.76
CA GLU A 435 3.60 -31.93 20.86
C GLU A 435 2.29 -31.22 21.16
N LYS A 436 2.29 -30.25 22.08
CA LYS A 436 1.12 -29.38 22.34
C LYS A 436 0.71 -28.59 21.11
N VAL A 437 1.65 -27.96 20.40
CA VAL A 437 1.36 -27.25 19.14
C VAL A 437 0.71 -28.19 18.11
N LYS A 438 1.23 -29.40 17.96
CA LYS A 438 0.66 -30.41 17.05
C LYS A 438 -0.77 -30.80 17.45
N ALA A 439 -1.01 -31.01 18.74
CA ALA A 439 -2.30 -31.45 19.26
C ALA A 439 -3.36 -30.34 19.23
N ASP A 440 -3.03 -29.18 19.78
CA ASP A 440 -3.99 -28.11 20.10
C ASP A 440 -4.26 -27.21 18.89
N VAL A 441 -3.26 -27.04 18.01
CA VAL A 441 -3.34 -26.13 16.86
C VAL A 441 -3.40 -26.90 15.55
N ILE A 442 -2.35 -27.64 15.20
CA ILE A 442 -2.21 -28.23 13.86
C ILE A 442 -3.30 -29.27 13.58
N LYS A 443 -3.51 -30.24 14.48
CA LYS A 443 -4.53 -31.27 14.30
C LYS A 443 -5.96 -30.70 14.24
N ARG A 444 -6.19 -29.58 14.94
CA ARG A 444 -7.51 -28.96 15.07
C ARG A 444 -7.85 -28.02 13.92
N TYR A 445 -6.89 -27.20 13.49
CA TYR A 445 -7.09 -26.12 12.52
C TYR A 445 -6.33 -26.32 11.20
N GLY A 446 -5.64 -27.45 11.04
CA GLY A 446 -4.82 -27.79 9.88
C GLY A 446 -3.44 -27.13 9.89
N SER A 447 -3.34 -25.88 10.31
CA SER A 447 -2.05 -25.18 10.45
C SER A 447 -2.15 -24.08 11.52
N THR A 448 -1.10 -23.28 11.70
CA THR A 448 -1.17 -22.04 12.50
C THR A 448 -2.03 -20.96 11.84
N ASN A 449 -2.32 -21.10 10.54
CA ASN A 449 -3.14 -20.25 9.68
C ASN A 449 -2.66 -18.80 9.48
N VAL A 450 -1.47 -18.42 9.95
CA VAL A 450 -0.93 -17.06 9.68
C VAL A 450 -0.74 -16.84 8.18
N HIS A 451 -0.10 -17.79 7.48
CA HIS A 451 0.09 -17.72 6.02
C HIS A 451 -1.25 -17.76 5.26
N ASN A 452 -2.17 -18.62 5.72
CA ASN A 452 -3.50 -18.75 5.12
C ASN A 452 -4.31 -17.47 5.29
N ALA A 453 -4.17 -16.76 6.42
CA ALA A 453 -4.81 -15.47 6.65
C ALA A 453 -4.31 -14.39 5.69
N LEU A 454 -3.00 -14.34 5.37
CA LEU A 454 -2.48 -13.43 4.35
C LEU A 454 -3.07 -13.74 2.97
N CYS A 455 -3.11 -15.01 2.59
CA CYS A 455 -3.68 -15.43 1.31
C CYS A 455 -5.18 -15.09 1.22
N GLN A 456 -5.94 -15.33 2.29
CA GLN A 456 -7.36 -15.04 2.35
C GLN A 456 -7.64 -13.52 2.35
N ALA A 457 -6.83 -12.71 3.02
CA ALA A 457 -7.00 -11.26 2.99
C ALA A 457 -6.83 -10.73 1.56
N ILE A 458 -5.82 -11.21 0.84
CA ILE A 458 -5.59 -10.79 -0.55
C ILE A 458 -6.72 -11.26 -1.48
N SER A 459 -7.32 -12.43 -1.22
CA SER A 459 -8.44 -12.92 -2.04
C SER A 459 -9.71 -12.06 -1.91
N LEU A 460 -9.88 -11.31 -0.81
CA LEU A 460 -10.97 -10.34 -0.67
C LEU A 460 -10.87 -9.20 -1.68
N ARG A 461 -9.67 -8.88 -2.16
CA ARG A 461 -9.43 -7.84 -3.16
C ARG A 461 -8.28 -8.24 -4.09
N GLU A 462 -8.51 -9.30 -4.86
CA GLU A 462 -7.47 -9.98 -5.62
C GLU A 462 -6.81 -9.07 -6.69
N PRO A 463 -5.47 -8.96 -6.69
CA PRO A 463 -4.72 -8.34 -7.78
C PRO A 463 -4.81 -9.12 -9.10
N VAL A 464 -4.44 -8.47 -10.20
CA VAL A 464 -4.15 -9.15 -11.45
C VAL A 464 -2.67 -9.50 -11.50
N TYR A 465 -2.34 -10.76 -11.74
CA TYR A 465 -0.95 -11.22 -11.88
C TYR A 465 -0.58 -11.28 -13.35
N ALA A 466 0.58 -10.74 -13.73
CA ALA A 466 1.15 -10.85 -15.07
C ALA A 466 2.55 -11.46 -15.03
N PHE A 467 2.81 -12.39 -15.95
CA PHE A 467 4.05 -13.15 -16.07
C PHE A 467 4.77 -12.72 -17.36
N PRO A 468 5.66 -11.72 -17.30
CA PRO A 468 6.39 -11.26 -18.47
C PRO A 468 7.44 -12.28 -18.90
N VAL A 469 7.43 -12.66 -20.17
CA VAL A 469 8.37 -13.64 -20.75
C VAL A 469 9.03 -13.10 -22.01
N HIS A 470 10.26 -13.55 -22.26
CA HIS A 470 10.98 -13.34 -23.51
C HIS A 470 10.44 -14.25 -24.63
N CYS A 471 10.06 -15.48 -24.30
CA CYS A 471 9.61 -16.49 -25.26
C CYS A 471 8.38 -17.24 -24.73
N LEU A 472 7.32 -17.30 -25.54
CA LEU A 472 6.08 -18.01 -25.19
C LEU A 472 6.17 -19.54 -25.39
N ASP A 473 7.14 -20.04 -26.18
CA ASP A 473 7.35 -21.48 -26.35
C ASP A 473 8.05 -22.10 -25.14
N THR A 474 9.11 -21.43 -24.68
CA THR A 474 9.98 -21.91 -23.60
C THR A 474 9.67 -21.27 -22.26
N LEU A 475 8.76 -20.29 -22.23
CA LEU A 475 8.40 -19.49 -21.04
C LEU A 475 9.60 -18.84 -20.35
N GLN A 476 10.65 -18.59 -21.11
CA GLN A 476 11.88 -17.97 -20.62
C GLN A 476 11.61 -16.54 -20.18
N SER A 477 12.16 -16.16 -19.04
CA SER A 477 12.01 -14.84 -18.43
C SER A 477 12.75 -13.76 -19.25
N ILE A 478 12.42 -12.50 -19.00
CA ILE A 478 13.09 -11.37 -19.66
C ILE A 478 14.46 -11.12 -19.01
N GLY A 479 15.47 -10.85 -19.85
CA GLY A 479 16.86 -10.57 -19.43
C GLY A 479 17.75 -11.81 -19.36
N LYS A 480 19.07 -11.60 -19.42
CA LYS A 480 20.07 -12.66 -19.22
C LYS A 480 20.31 -12.83 -17.72
N SER A 481 20.08 -14.03 -17.19
CA SER A 481 20.61 -14.37 -15.87
C SER A 481 22.13 -14.51 -15.98
N HIS A 482 22.88 -14.03 -14.98
CA HIS A 482 24.31 -14.39 -14.81
C HIS A 482 24.49 -15.87 -14.45
N VAL A 483 23.40 -16.59 -14.21
CA VAL A 483 23.37 -18.04 -13.99
C VAL A 483 23.38 -18.76 -15.35
N GLU A 484 24.24 -19.76 -15.50
CA GLU A 484 24.42 -20.56 -16.73
C GLU A 484 23.14 -21.25 -17.26
N LYS A 485 22.04 -21.26 -16.49
CA LYS A 485 20.75 -21.84 -16.87
C LYS A 485 19.68 -20.77 -17.10
N SER A 486 18.97 -20.93 -18.21
CA SER A 486 17.80 -20.12 -18.55
C SER A 486 16.71 -20.23 -17.47
N GLN A 487 16.19 -19.09 -17.01
CA GLN A 487 15.18 -19.04 -15.96
C GLN A 487 13.77 -18.99 -16.56
N ILE A 488 12.90 -19.92 -16.17
CA ILE A 488 11.52 -20.04 -16.65
C ILE A 488 10.58 -19.31 -15.68
N LEU A 489 9.71 -18.46 -16.23
CA LEU A 489 8.67 -17.70 -15.49
C LEU A 489 9.18 -17.01 -14.21
N ARG A 490 10.43 -16.52 -14.13
CA ARG A 490 10.99 -15.95 -12.90
C ARG A 490 10.12 -14.84 -12.33
N ASP A 491 9.73 -13.92 -13.20
CA ASP A 491 9.08 -12.67 -12.83
C ASP A 491 7.56 -12.83 -12.77
N CYS A 492 6.95 -12.16 -11.81
CA CYS A 492 5.50 -12.01 -11.73
C CYS A 492 5.24 -10.61 -11.17
N VAL A 493 4.45 -9.83 -11.91
CA VAL A 493 4.11 -8.45 -11.56
C VAL A 493 2.67 -8.42 -11.10
N MET A 494 2.45 -7.84 -9.91
CA MET A 494 1.09 -7.55 -9.43
C MET A 494 0.61 -6.23 -10.04
N LEU A 495 -0.59 -6.26 -10.60
CA LEU A 495 -1.23 -5.17 -11.33
C LEU A 495 -2.59 -4.86 -10.72
N LYS A 496 -2.99 -3.59 -10.82
CA LYS A 496 -4.34 -3.15 -10.46
C LYS A 496 -5.36 -3.76 -11.44
N PRO A 497 -6.55 -4.18 -10.99
CA PRO A 497 -7.64 -4.57 -11.87
C PRO A 497 -7.92 -3.49 -12.91
N GLY A 498 -8.13 -3.89 -14.16
CA GLY A 498 -8.32 -2.96 -15.28
C GLY A 498 -7.02 -2.48 -15.94
N THR A 499 -5.86 -3.01 -15.56
CA THR A 499 -4.59 -2.71 -16.26
C THR A 499 -4.59 -3.25 -17.68
N ASN A 500 -4.32 -2.38 -18.65
CA ASN A 500 -4.17 -2.76 -20.06
C ASN A 500 -2.71 -3.07 -20.45
N VAL A 501 -2.52 -3.60 -21.66
CA VAL A 501 -1.20 -3.98 -22.19
C VAL A 501 -0.23 -2.80 -22.28
N GLU A 502 -0.69 -1.61 -22.67
CA GLU A 502 0.16 -0.42 -22.76
C GLU A 502 0.66 0.02 -21.37
N GLU A 503 -0.23 0.05 -20.38
CA GLU A 503 0.13 0.34 -18.98
C GLU A 503 1.10 -0.71 -18.44
N PHE A 504 0.89 -1.99 -18.75
CA PHE A 504 1.81 -3.03 -18.35
C PHE A 504 3.19 -2.88 -18.99
N HIS A 505 3.28 -2.50 -20.27
CA HIS A 505 4.55 -2.13 -20.90
C HIS A 505 5.24 -0.99 -20.15
N LYS A 506 4.50 0.08 -19.80
CA LYS A 506 5.04 1.17 -18.98
C LYS A 506 5.56 0.65 -17.64
N VAL A 507 4.83 -0.23 -16.96
CA VAL A 507 5.27 -0.86 -15.71
C VAL A 507 6.59 -1.62 -15.91
N LEU A 508 6.74 -2.39 -16.99
CA LEU A 508 7.96 -3.13 -17.27
C LEU A 508 9.16 -2.23 -17.59
N CYS A 509 8.94 -1.00 -18.07
CA CYS A 509 10.00 -0.06 -18.44
C CYS A 509 10.49 0.85 -17.30
N HIS A 510 9.76 0.94 -16.19
CA HIS A 510 10.09 1.86 -15.11
C HIS A 510 10.47 1.12 -13.82
N TYR A 511 11.22 1.81 -12.96
CA TYR A 511 11.44 1.36 -11.59
C TYR A 511 10.10 1.17 -10.87
N PRO A 512 9.93 0.15 -9.99
CA PRO A 512 10.93 -0.83 -9.55
C PRO A 512 11.03 -2.12 -10.38
N VAL A 513 10.40 -2.22 -11.56
CA VAL A 513 10.41 -3.46 -12.36
C VAL A 513 11.58 -3.48 -13.34
N ASN A 514 11.68 -2.45 -14.20
CA ASN A 514 12.80 -2.21 -15.11
C ASN A 514 13.30 -3.46 -15.88
N LEU A 515 12.37 -4.24 -16.44
CA LEU A 515 12.67 -5.44 -17.23
C LEU A 515 12.82 -5.17 -18.73
N LEU A 516 12.26 -4.07 -19.23
CA LEU A 516 12.25 -3.71 -20.65
C LEU A 516 12.73 -2.28 -20.89
N THR A 517 13.22 -2.02 -22.10
CA THR A 517 13.52 -0.65 -22.56
C THR A 517 13.00 -0.45 -23.98
N GLY A 518 12.79 0.82 -24.35
CA GLY A 518 12.30 1.22 -25.68
C GLY A 518 10.78 1.18 -25.83
N ASP A 519 10.32 1.60 -27.01
CA ASP A 519 8.91 1.84 -27.30
C ASP A 519 8.18 0.52 -27.60
N PHE A 520 6.90 0.47 -27.23
CA PHE A 520 6.03 -0.67 -27.53
C PHE A 520 5.89 -0.90 -29.04
N VAL A 521 6.14 -2.13 -29.49
CA VAL A 521 5.89 -2.57 -30.87
C VAL A 521 4.68 -3.48 -30.95
N ARG A 522 4.70 -4.59 -30.20
CA ARG A 522 3.61 -5.58 -30.18
C ARG A 522 3.64 -6.42 -28.91
N ALA A 523 2.51 -7.01 -28.56
CA ALA A 523 2.40 -7.98 -27.47
C ALA A 523 1.75 -9.28 -27.96
N GLU A 524 2.15 -10.40 -27.37
CA GLU A 524 1.60 -11.72 -27.60
C GLU A 524 1.36 -12.39 -26.24
N THR A 525 0.33 -13.23 -26.16
CA THR A 525 -0.01 -13.98 -24.93
C THR A 525 -0.34 -15.43 -25.23
N ILE A 526 -0.34 -16.26 -24.20
CA ILE A 526 -0.91 -17.60 -24.20
C ILE A 526 -2.28 -17.51 -23.52
N HIS A 527 -3.33 -17.86 -24.24
CA HIS A 527 -4.68 -17.95 -23.67
C HIS A 527 -4.87 -19.24 -22.87
N ALA A 528 -5.93 -19.30 -22.08
CA ALA A 528 -6.30 -20.48 -21.29
C ALA A 528 -6.45 -21.78 -22.11
N ASP A 529 -6.72 -21.68 -23.42
CA ASP A 529 -6.80 -22.82 -24.36
C ASP A 529 -5.43 -23.25 -24.91
N GLY A 530 -4.34 -22.64 -24.44
CA GLY A 530 -2.97 -22.88 -24.90
C GLY A 530 -2.62 -22.20 -26.23
N SER A 531 -3.58 -21.51 -26.87
CA SER A 531 -3.32 -20.82 -28.14
C SER A 531 -2.57 -19.51 -27.94
N LYS A 532 -1.63 -19.22 -28.85
CA LYS A 532 -0.87 -17.98 -28.86
C LYS A 532 -1.60 -16.95 -29.71
N ARG A 533 -1.85 -15.77 -29.15
CA ARG A 533 -2.57 -14.70 -29.85
C ARG A 533 -1.89 -13.34 -29.65
N PRO A 534 -1.93 -12.46 -30.66
CA PRO A 534 -1.50 -11.07 -30.48
C PRO A 534 -2.48 -10.35 -29.55
N MET A 535 -1.97 -9.42 -28.74
CA MET A 535 -2.78 -8.55 -27.89
C MET A 535 -2.80 -7.11 -28.41
N LYS A 536 -3.93 -6.43 -28.24
CA LYS A 536 -4.02 -4.98 -28.51
C LYS A 536 -3.48 -4.17 -27.33
N LYS A 537 -3.14 -2.89 -27.56
CA LYS A 537 -2.62 -1.98 -26.51
C LYS A 537 -3.64 -1.73 -25.40
N ASP A 538 -4.90 -1.57 -25.78
CA ASP A 538 -6.06 -1.32 -24.92
C ASP A 538 -6.67 -2.59 -24.32
N GLU A 539 -6.16 -3.77 -24.70
CA GLU A 539 -6.65 -5.04 -24.16
C GLU A 539 -6.29 -5.18 -22.67
N LEU A 540 -7.28 -5.59 -21.86
CA LEU A 540 -7.11 -5.77 -20.43
C LEU A 540 -6.38 -7.08 -20.11
N ILE A 541 -5.49 -7.01 -19.13
CA ILE A 541 -4.81 -8.18 -18.57
C ILE A 541 -5.73 -8.85 -17.54
N SER A 542 -5.84 -10.17 -17.63
CA SER A 542 -6.69 -11.02 -16.81
C SER A 542 -6.02 -12.37 -16.56
N LYS A 543 -6.62 -13.21 -15.70
CA LYS A 543 -6.15 -14.59 -15.48
C LYS A 543 -6.10 -15.45 -16.76
N SER A 544 -6.87 -15.09 -17.79
CA SER A 544 -6.97 -15.87 -19.03
C SER A 544 -5.91 -15.56 -20.07
N ASN A 545 -5.14 -14.47 -19.90
CA ASN A 545 -4.16 -13.95 -20.87
C ASN A 545 -2.92 -13.34 -20.17
N ASN A 546 -2.55 -13.84 -18.99
CA ASN A 546 -1.54 -13.25 -18.12
C ASN A 546 -0.08 -13.66 -18.38
N ILE A 547 0.20 -14.60 -19.29
CA ILE A 547 1.58 -14.91 -19.72
C ILE A 547 1.88 -14.09 -20.97
N ILE A 548 2.66 -13.01 -20.82
CA ILE A 548 2.74 -11.96 -21.84
C ILE A 548 4.17 -11.77 -22.31
N LYS A 549 4.36 -11.77 -23.62
CA LYS A 549 5.58 -11.36 -24.29
C LYS A 549 5.38 -9.98 -24.91
N ILE A 550 6.13 -9.00 -24.45
CA ILE A 550 6.16 -7.66 -25.04
C ILE A 550 7.42 -7.50 -25.88
N MET A 551 7.26 -6.96 -27.08
CA MET A 551 8.34 -6.63 -28.00
C MET A 551 8.46 -5.12 -28.11
N THR A 552 9.69 -4.63 -27.96
CA THR A 552 10.02 -3.22 -27.97
C THR A 552 11.03 -2.88 -29.06
N THR A 553 11.19 -1.59 -29.38
CA THR A 553 12.12 -1.11 -30.42
C THR A 553 13.59 -1.36 -30.10
N LYS A 554 13.94 -1.48 -28.81
CA LYS A 554 15.28 -1.83 -28.34
C LYS A 554 15.26 -3.24 -27.79
N LYS A 555 16.24 -4.08 -28.17
CA LYS A 555 16.43 -5.36 -27.49
C LYS A 555 16.82 -5.07 -26.04
N SER A 556 16.15 -5.73 -25.09
CA SER A 556 16.57 -5.76 -23.68
C SER A 556 18.06 -6.12 -23.61
N SER A 557 18.85 -5.29 -22.92
CA SER A 557 20.29 -5.49 -22.70
C SER A 557 20.59 -6.80 -21.99
#